data_AF-A0A353YFX5-F1
#
_entry.id   AF-A0A353YFX5-F1
#
_cell.length_a   1.000
_cell.length_b   1.000
_cell.length_c   1.000
_cell.angle_alpha   90.00
_cell.angle_beta   90.00
_cell.angle_gamma   90.00
#
_symmetry.space_group_name_H-M   'P 1'
#
loop_
_entity.id
_entity.type
_entity.pdbx_description
1 polymer ?
#
loop_
_entity_poly.entity_id
_entity_poly.type
_entity_poly.pdbx_seq_one_letter_code
_entity_poly.pdbx_strand_id
1 'polypeptide(L)'
;MTLDLFKAFGSSIELVRDQKLGKPLGAKPEEAKPKLAAFWRSGLTFANAAGNLEGVRALFAHGGFAQVVAGESPGVEDSILFDLDHAIEVLGGMDKPIADIVKDEGLRAKLEALRVSLKSAGQTAGDMISRGAGLAFGFNAMDGD
;
A
#
# COMPACT_ATOMS: atom_id res chain seq x y z
N MET A 1 15.06 -14.40 -2.93
CA MET A 1 14.10 -13.39 -3.41
C MET A 1 14.00 -13.48 -4.92
N THR A 2 12.80 -13.57 -5.51
CA THR A 2 12.61 -13.63 -6.97
C THR A 2 12.08 -12.31 -7.51
N LEU A 3 12.26 -12.07 -8.81
CA LEU A 3 11.73 -10.87 -9.50
C LEU A 3 10.19 -10.79 -9.39
N ASP A 4 9.51 -11.92 -9.53
CA ASP A 4 8.04 -11.97 -9.43
C ASP A 4 7.54 -11.57 -8.04
N LEU A 5 8.31 -11.94 -7.00
CA LEU A 5 8.00 -11.56 -5.63
C LEU A 5 8.12 -10.05 -5.43
N PHE A 6 9.15 -9.45 -6.03
CA PHE A 6 9.38 -8.00 -5.97
C PHE A 6 8.27 -7.23 -6.70
N LYS A 7 7.90 -7.69 -7.90
CA LYS A 7 6.76 -7.16 -8.65
C LYS A 7 5.46 -7.30 -7.85
N ALA A 8 5.21 -8.45 -7.23
CA ALA A 8 4.03 -8.70 -6.42
C ALA A 8 3.97 -7.74 -5.21
N PHE A 9 5.08 -7.49 -4.53
CA PHE A 9 5.16 -6.54 -3.43
C PHE A 9 4.79 -5.11 -3.87
N GLY A 10 5.47 -4.59 -4.90
CA GLY A 10 5.23 -3.22 -5.39
C GLY A 10 3.81 -3.03 -5.92
N SER A 11 3.36 -3.92 -6.80
CA SER A 11 2.02 -3.84 -7.41
C SER A 11 0.89 -4.00 -6.40
N SER A 12 1.08 -4.78 -5.32
CA SER A 12 0.06 -4.94 -4.28
C SER A 12 -0.10 -3.67 -3.44
N ILE A 13 0.99 -2.96 -3.14
CA ILE A 13 0.91 -1.63 -2.49
C ILE A 13 0.16 -0.64 -3.38
N GLU A 14 0.50 -0.59 -4.66
CA GLU A 14 -0.14 0.29 -5.64
C GLU A 14 -1.63 -0.03 -5.82
N LEU A 15 -1.98 -1.32 -5.86
CA LEU A 15 -3.37 -1.78 -5.91
C LEU A 15 -4.18 -1.22 -4.74
N VAL A 16 -3.66 -1.31 -3.51
CA VAL A 16 -4.35 -0.77 -2.34
C VAL A 16 -4.43 0.75 -2.42
N ARG A 17 -3.29 1.42 -2.63
CA ARG A 17 -3.18 2.89 -2.63
C ARG A 17 -4.06 3.55 -3.69
N ASP A 18 -3.99 3.08 -4.92
CA ASP A 18 -4.58 3.79 -6.06
C ASP A 18 -5.91 3.19 -6.49
N GLN A 19 -6.02 1.87 -6.54
CA GLN A 19 -7.24 1.24 -7.04
C GLN A 19 -8.30 1.08 -5.96
N LYS A 20 -7.91 0.61 -4.76
CA LYS A 20 -8.87 0.35 -3.68
C LYS A 20 -9.23 1.59 -2.88
N LEU A 21 -8.26 2.49 -2.68
CA LEU A 21 -8.47 3.73 -1.94
C LEU A 21 -8.61 4.93 -2.87
N GLY A 22 -7.66 5.13 -3.79
CA GLY A 22 -7.62 6.33 -4.63
C GLY A 22 -8.80 6.53 -5.56
N LYS A 23 -9.13 5.53 -6.38
CA LYS A 23 -10.24 5.61 -7.35
C LYS A 23 -11.60 5.88 -6.69
N PRO A 24 -11.97 5.21 -5.57
CA PRO A 24 -13.22 5.54 -4.88
C PRO A 24 -13.21 6.91 -4.21
N LEU A 25 -12.06 7.37 -3.72
CA LEU A 25 -11.92 8.66 -3.07
C LEU A 25 -12.01 9.82 -4.06
N GLY A 26 -11.48 9.67 -5.29
CA GLY A 26 -11.37 10.77 -6.25
C GLY A 26 -10.37 11.84 -5.79
N ALA A 27 -10.08 12.84 -6.63
CA ALA A 27 -9.15 13.91 -6.26
C ALA A 27 -9.78 14.94 -5.30
N LYS A 28 -11.11 15.07 -5.34
CA LYS A 28 -11.92 15.97 -4.50
C LYS A 28 -13.20 15.28 -4.03
N PRO A 29 -13.87 15.78 -2.97
CA PRO A 29 -15.13 15.21 -2.48
C PRO A 29 -16.21 15.03 -3.56
N GLU A 30 -16.33 15.98 -4.48
CA GLU A 30 -17.34 15.98 -5.56
C GLU A 30 -17.04 14.93 -6.64
N GLU A 31 -15.79 14.50 -6.74
CA GLU A 31 -15.31 13.48 -7.68
C GLU A 31 -15.31 12.08 -7.09
N ALA A 32 -15.71 11.92 -5.82
CA ALA A 32 -15.74 10.64 -5.14
C ALA A 32 -16.69 9.64 -5.83
N LYS A 33 -16.21 8.41 -6.00
CA LYS A 33 -16.94 7.31 -6.64
C LYS A 33 -16.96 6.09 -5.72
N PRO A 34 -17.66 6.16 -4.56
CA PRO A 34 -17.60 5.11 -3.54
C PRO A 34 -18.05 3.73 -4.05
N LYS A 35 -18.90 3.68 -5.09
CA LYS A 35 -19.35 2.42 -5.72
C LYS A 35 -18.26 1.69 -6.52
N LEU A 36 -17.11 2.33 -6.79
CA LEU A 36 -15.94 1.68 -7.38
C LEU A 36 -15.14 0.88 -6.35
N ALA A 37 -15.37 1.09 -5.06
CA ALA A 37 -14.62 0.39 -4.04
C ALA A 37 -15.02 -1.09 -3.99
N ALA A 38 -14.02 -1.97 -3.89
CA ALA A 38 -14.26 -3.39 -3.71
C ALA A 38 -15.12 -3.62 -2.47
N PHE A 39 -16.16 -4.47 -2.60
CA PHE A 39 -17.04 -4.83 -1.49
C PHE A 39 -17.81 -3.68 -0.82
N TRP A 40 -18.02 -2.54 -1.51
CA TRP A 40 -18.72 -1.39 -0.93
C TRP A 40 -20.14 -1.70 -0.42
N ARG A 41 -20.85 -2.63 -1.06
CA ARG A 41 -22.22 -3.01 -0.67
C ARG A 41 -22.29 -3.78 0.65
N SER A 42 -21.26 -4.55 0.96
CA SER A 42 -21.19 -5.34 2.20
C SER A 42 -20.45 -4.63 3.32
N GLY A 43 -19.96 -3.41 3.09
CA GLY A 43 -19.16 -2.66 4.08
C GLY A 43 -17.75 -3.21 4.29
N LEU A 44 -17.28 -4.16 3.47
CA LEU A 44 -15.99 -4.83 3.68
C LEU A 44 -14.81 -4.15 2.96
N THR A 45 -14.99 -2.93 2.44
CA THR A 45 -13.96 -2.22 1.67
C THR A 45 -12.64 -2.10 2.44
N PHE A 46 -12.70 -1.62 3.68
CA PHE A 46 -11.50 -1.34 4.47
C PHE A 46 -10.89 -2.60 5.05
N ALA A 47 -11.70 -3.55 5.52
CA ALA A 47 -11.23 -4.88 5.94
C ALA A 47 -10.50 -5.61 4.79
N ASN A 48 -11.02 -5.51 3.56
CA ASN A 48 -10.37 -6.10 2.40
C ASN A 48 -9.04 -5.39 2.04
N ALA A 49 -8.98 -4.07 2.15
CA ALA A 49 -7.73 -3.33 1.94
C ALA A 49 -6.68 -3.64 3.01
N ALA A 50 -7.09 -3.71 4.28
CA ALA A 50 -6.24 -4.10 5.41
C ALA A 50 -5.65 -5.51 5.18
N GLY A 51 -6.48 -6.50 4.84
CA GLY A 51 -6.01 -7.86 4.56
C GLY A 51 -5.03 -7.96 3.38
N ASN A 52 -5.12 -7.06 2.39
CA ASN A 52 -4.09 -7.00 1.34
C ASN A 52 -2.77 -6.43 1.85
N LEU A 53 -2.82 -5.39 2.69
CA LEU A 53 -1.62 -4.85 3.31
C LEU A 53 -1.00 -5.82 4.31
N GLU A 54 -1.78 -6.63 5.02
CA GLU A 54 -1.28 -7.74 5.84
C GLU A 54 -0.46 -8.71 4.99
N GLY A 55 -0.95 -9.05 3.80
CA GLY A 55 -0.21 -9.88 2.83
C GLY A 55 1.09 -9.22 2.36
N VAL A 56 1.05 -7.93 2.00
CA VAL A 56 2.24 -7.14 1.62
C VAL A 56 3.26 -7.11 2.75
N ARG A 57 2.80 -6.86 3.98
CA ARG A 57 3.63 -6.78 5.18
C ARG A 57 4.28 -8.13 5.48
N ALA A 58 3.51 -9.22 5.48
CA ALA A 58 4.02 -10.57 5.67
C ALA A 58 5.06 -10.90 4.60
N LEU A 59 4.80 -10.50 3.36
CA LEU A 59 5.73 -10.67 2.26
C LEU A 59 7.03 -9.88 2.48
N PHE A 60 6.95 -8.63 2.93
CA PHE A 60 8.13 -7.81 3.25
C PHE A 60 8.97 -8.43 4.38
N ALA A 61 8.33 -8.80 5.48
CA ALA A 61 8.98 -9.33 6.67
C ALA A 61 9.62 -10.71 6.44
N HIS A 62 8.95 -11.58 5.68
CA HIS A 62 9.31 -13.00 5.59
C HIS A 62 9.78 -13.44 4.20
N GLY A 63 9.61 -12.61 3.17
CA GLY A 63 10.02 -12.91 1.79
C GLY A 63 11.50 -12.64 1.47
N GLY A 64 12.30 -12.23 2.46
CA GLY A 64 13.70 -11.87 2.27
C GLY A 64 13.94 -10.36 2.07
N PHE A 65 12.88 -9.56 1.92
CA PHE A 65 13.00 -8.13 1.61
C PHE A 65 13.53 -7.32 2.78
N ALA A 66 12.99 -7.52 3.99
CA ALA A 66 13.46 -6.84 5.19
C ALA A 66 14.97 -7.06 5.42
N GLN A 67 15.48 -8.27 5.17
CA GLN A 67 16.90 -8.59 5.32
C GLN A 67 17.77 -7.86 4.28
N VAL A 68 17.30 -7.76 3.03
CA VAL A 68 17.99 -6.98 1.98
C VAL A 68 18.02 -5.50 2.34
N VAL A 69 16.89 -4.94 2.78
CA VAL A 69 16.80 -3.54 3.20
C VAL A 69 17.72 -3.26 4.39
N ALA A 70 17.71 -4.12 5.41
CA ALA A 70 18.57 -3.99 6.59
C ALA A 70 20.07 -4.06 6.22
N GLY A 71 20.43 -4.87 5.20
CA GLY A 71 21.80 -4.94 4.69
C GLY A 71 22.26 -3.65 4.02
N GLU A 72 21.36 -2.94 3.33
CA GLU A 72 21.65 -1.64 2.69
C GLU A 72 21.62 -0.48 3.68
N SER A 73 20.64 -0.45 4.58
CA SER A 73 20.44 0.62 5.55
C SER A 73 19.69 0.11 6.79
N PRO A 74 20.42 -0.28 7.86
CA PRO A 74 19.80 -0.82 9.08
C PRO A 74 18.77 0.13 9.70
N GLY A 75 17.61 -0.42 10.10
CA GLY A 75 16.49 0.30 10.72
C GLY A 75 15.47 0.87 9.72
N VAL A 76 15.76 0.87 8.41
CA VAL A 76 14.80 1.28 7.38
C VAL A 76 13.70 0.21 7.22
N GLU A 77 14.05 -1.07 7.37
CA GLU A 77 13.11 -2.19 7.38
C GLU A 77 12.06 -2.06 8.48
N ASP A 78 12.46 -1.64 9.69
CA ASP A 78 11.54 -1.41 10.80
C ASP A 78 10.62 -0.23 10.53
N SER A 79 11.14 0.83 9.90
CA SER A 79 10.32 1.99 9.50
C SER A 79 9.27 1.62 8.45
N ILE A 80 9.63 0.79 7.46
CA ILE A 80 8.68 0.29 6.45
C ILE A 80 7.62 -0.60 7.10
N LEU A 81 8.02 -1.50 8.01
CA LEU A 81 7.08 -2.35 8.75
C LEU A 81 6.12 -1.51 9.60
N PHE A 82 6.63 -0.49 10.27
CA PHE A 82 5.83 0.45 11.05
C PHE A 82 4.78 1.16 10.18
N ASP A 83 5.16 1.68 9.02
CA ASP A 83 4.22 2.35 8.09
C ASP A 83 3.13 1.39 7.60
N LEU A 84 3.48 0.14 7.28
CA LEU A 84 2.52 -0.89 6.87
C LEU A 84 1.58 -1.27 8.03
N ASP A 85 2.10 -1.47 9.23
CA ASP A 85 1.32 -1.76 10.44
C ASP A 85 0.33 -0.65 10.77
N HIS A 86 0.81 0.60 10.73
CA HIS A 86 -0.05 1.76 10.93
C HIS A 86 -1.16 1.83 9.88
N ALA A 87 -0.87 1.53 8.61
CA ALA A 87 -1.89 1.51 7.57
C ALA A 87 -2.94 0.41 7.78
N ILE A 88 -2.51 -0.78 8.19
CA ILE A 88 -3.41 -1.89 8.53
C ILE A 88 -4.33 -1.50 9.69
N GLU A 89 -3.78 -0.93 10.76
CA GLU A 89 -4.54 -0.47 11.93
C GLU A 89 -5.56 0.61 11.55
N VAL A 90 -5.14 1.63 10.80
CA VAL A 90 -6.02 2.72 10.38
C VAL A 90 -7.18 2.19 9.54
N LEU A 91 -6.94 1.27 8.62
CA LEU A 91 -7.99 0.66 7.79
C LEU A 91 -8.89 -0.28 8.60
N GLY A 92 -8.32 -1.08 9.50
CA GLY A 92 -9.07 -1.96 10.38
C GLY A 92 -9.99 -1.22 11.36
N GLY A 93 -9.61 0.00 11.75
CA GLY A 93 -10.40 0.90 12.59
C GLY A 93 -11.47 1.71 11.84
N MET A 94 -11.63 1.55 10.52
CA MET A 94 -12.70 2.24 9.77
C MET A 94 -14.03 1.52 9.97
N ASP A 95 -14.90 2.09 10.78
CA ASP A 95 -16.21 1.55 11.15
C ASP A 95 -17.35 2.01 10.24
N LYS A 96 -17.13 3.05 9.43
CA LYS A 96 -18.12 3.58 8.47
C LYS A 96 -17.92 3.00 7.07
N PRO A 97 -19.00 2.78 6.30
CA PRO A 97 -18.91 2.46 4.89
C PRO A 97 -18.18 3.54 4.10
N ILE A 98 -17.45 3.15 3.04
CA ILE A 98 -16.72 4.11 2.19
C ILE A 98 -17.63 5.21 1.60
N ALA A 99 -18.91 4.91 1.36
CA ALA A 99 -19.89 5.87 0.86
C ALA A 99 -20.17 7.05 1.83
N ASP A 100 -19.90 6.85 3.12
CA ASP A 100 -20.02 7.87 4.15
C ASP A 100 -18.67 8.54 4.40
N ILE A 101 -17.57 7.76 4.42
CA ILE A 101 -16.22 8.31 4.59
C ILE A 101 -15.87 9.35 3.53
N VAL A 102 -16.21 9.12 2.26
CA VAL A 102 -15.86 10.08 1.20
C VAL A 102 -16.52 11.46 1.35
N LYS A 103 -17.56 11.58 2.19
CA LYS A 103 -18.27 12.83 2.49
C LYS A 103 -17.78 13.49 3.78
N ASP A 104 -17.03 12.77 4.60
CA ASP A 104 -16.49 13.23 5.87
C ASP A 104 -15.08 13.78 5.62
N GLU A 105 -14.89 15.08 5.81
CA GLU A 105 -13.62 15.76 5.51
C GLU A 105 -12.45 15.20 6.31
N GLY A 106 -12.66 14.89 7.59
CA GLY A 106 -11.61 14.38 8.47
C GLY A 106 -11.21 12.95 8.13
N LEU A 107 -12.19 12.07 7.92
CA LEU A 107 -11.91 10.67 7.55
C LEU A 107 -11.34 10.58 6.12
N ARG A 108 -11.79 11.44 5.21
CA ARG A 108 -11.20 11.59 3.88
C ARG A 108 -9.73 12.00 3.97
N ALA A 109 -9.42 13.06 4.70
CA ALA A 109 -8.05 13.54 4.86
C ALA A 109 -7.14 12.45 5.48
N LYS A 110 -7.67 11.67 6.43
CA LYS A 110 -6.97 10.51 7.01
C LYS A 110 -6.62 9.46 5.94
N LEU A 111 -7.54 9.13 5.04
CA LEU A 111 -7.27 8.20 3.93
C LEU A 111 -6.29 8.79 2.91
N GLU A 112 -6.35 10.09 2.63
CA GLU A 112 -5.39 10.75 1.74
C GLU A 112 -3.97 10.70 2.32
N ALA A 113 -3.80 11.02 3.61
CA ALA A 113 -2.53 10.90 4.31
C ALA A 113 -2.01 9.45 4.30
N LEU A 114 -2.90 8.47 4.53
CA LEU A 114 -2.52 7.06 4.48
C LEU A 114 -1.98 6.65 3.10
N ARG A 115 -2.62 7.11 2.02
CA ARG A 115 -2.14 6.84 0.65
C ARG A 115 -0.76 7.44 0.39
N VAL A 116 -0.46 8.61 0.97
CA VAL A 116 0.87 9.23 0.88
C VAL A 116 1.91 8.41 1.63
N SER A 117 1.60 7.96 2.86
CA SER A 117 2.48 7.08 3.64
C SER A 117 2.76 5.76 2.89
N LEU A 118 1.72 5.10 2.36
CA LEU A 118 1.89 3.87 1.56
C LEU A 118 2.74 4.08 0.31
N LYS A 119 2.61 5.23 -0.36
CA LYS A 119 3.49 5.58 -1.49
C LYS A 119 4.94 5.69 -1.04
N SER A 120 5.19 6.39 0.07
CA SER A 120 6.54 6.57 0.62
C SER A 120 7.16 5.23 0.99
N ALA A 121 6.46 4.40 1.77
CA ALA A 121 6.93 3.07 2.17
C ALA A 121 7.23 2.18 0.97
N GLY A 122 6.33 2.16 -0.04
CA GLY A 122 6.53 1.39 -1.26
C GLY A 122 7.74 1.85 -2.08
N GLN A 123 7.96 3.17 -2.22
CA GLN A 123 9.11 3.72 -2.93
C GLN A 123 10.43 3.43 -2.20
N THR A 124 10.48 3.68 -0.89
CA THR A 124 11.67 3.42 -0.07
C THR A 124 12.04 1.93 -0.10
N ALA A 125 11.07 1.04 0.10
CA ALA A 125 11.28 -0.39 -0.01
C ALA A 125 11.75 -0.77 -1.43
N GLY A 126 11.07 -0.28 -2.47
CA GLY A 126 11.39 -0.56 -3.86
C GLY A 126 12.83 -0.21 -4.23
N ASP A 127 13.27 0.98 -3.85
CA ASP A 127 14.60 1.50 -4.12
C ASP A 127 15.68 0.70 -3.38
N MET A 128 15.48 0.42 -2.09
CA MET A 128 16.43 -0.34 -1.27
C MET A 128 16.56 -1.79 -1.75
N ILE A 129 15.42 -2.46 -2.02
CA ILE A 129 15.41 -3.83 -2.54
C ILE A 129 16.11 -3.89 -3.90
N SER A 130 15.84 -2.94 -4.80
CA SER A 130 16.47 -2.91 -6.12
C SER A 130 17.99 -2.74 -6.04
N ARG A 131 18.47 -1.87 -5.15
CA ARG A 131 19.90 -1.67 -4.90
C ARG A 131 20.56 -2.92 -4.30
N GLY A 132 20.03 -3.43 -3.18
CA GLY A 132 20.62 -4.55 -2.46
C GLY A 132 20.55 -5.89 -3.22
N ALA A 133 19.60 -6.04 -4.15
CA ALA A 133 19.52 -7.21 -5.02
C ALA A 133 20.41 -7.13 -6.27
N GLY A 134 21.14 -6.02 -6.48
CA GLY A 134 21.94 -5.81 -7.68
C GLY A 134 21.10 -5.72 -8.96
N LEU A 135 19.82 -5.34 -8.85
CA LEU A 135 18.91 -5.16 -9.98
C LEU A 135 19.13 -3.82 -10.73
N ALA A 136 20.21 -3.11 -10.39
CA ALA A 136 20.55 -1.81 -10.95
C ALA A 136 21.09 -1.94 -12.39
N PHE A 137 20.18 -1.79 -13.36
CA PHE A 137 20.27 -1.07 -14.63
C PHE A 137 19.45 -1.80 -15.71
N GLY A 138 18.25 -1.28 -16.00
CA GLY A 138 17.44 -1.68 -17.17
C GLY A 138 16.07 -2.29 -16.87
N PHE A 139 15.72 -2.57 -15.61
CA PHE A 139 14.39 -3.07 -15.27
C PHE A 139 13.37 -1.92 -15.20
N ASN A 140 12.67 -1.68 -16.31
CA ASN A 140 11.36 -1.06 -16.25
C ASN A 140 10.36 -2.14 -15.81
N ALA A 141 10.01 -2.18 -14.52
CA ALA A 141 9.10 -3.20 -13.97
C ALA A 141 7.67 -3.14 -14.56
N MET A 142 7.37 -2.09 -15.34
CA MET A 142 6.10 -1.84 -16.03
C MET A 142 6.10 -2.21 -17.53
N ASP A 143 7.25 -2.47 -18.18
CA ASP A 143 7.31 -2.86 -19.60
C ASP A 143 7.54 -4.36 -19.77
N GLY A 144 6.56 -5.16 -19.37
CA GLY A 144 6.64 -6.61 -19.49
C GLY A 144 5.29 -7.31 -19.64
N ASP A 145 4.33 -6.63 -20.28
CA ASP A 145 3.16 -7.07 -21.07
C ASP A 145 2.31 -5.83 -21.38
#